data_AF-A0A0S8J934-F1
#
_entry.id   AF-A0A0S8J934-F1
#
_cell.length_a   1.000
_cell.length_b   1.000
_cell.length_c   1.000
_cell.angle_alpha   90.00
_cell.angle_beta   90.00
_cell.angle_gamma   90.00
#
_symmetry.space_group_name_H-M   'P 1'
#
loop_
_entity.id
_entity.type
_entity.pdbx_description
1 polymer ?
#
loop_
_entity_poly.entity_id
_entity_poly.type
_entity_poly.pdbx_seq_one_letter_code
_entity_poly.pdbx_strand_id
1 'polypeptide(L)'
;TSSWPTGIDVHMEEIPLLPVDLTIERQDSTGIKLKWEPIPFVQVYNIYRDTTPNIIPGGTPHASVTDTTWVDQNVLLARNRYFYIVTSTDETSRE
;
A
#
# COMPACT_ATOMS: atom_id res chain seq x y z
N THR A 1 -1.42 -30.75 40.65
CA THR A 1 -0.78 -29.42 40.63
C THR A 1 -0.55 -29.04 39.18
N SER A 2 -1.07 -27.86 38.78
CA SER A 2 -0.73 -26.99 37.63
C SER A 2 -0.05 -27.59 36.39
N SER A 3 -0.39 -27.23 35.15
CA SER A 3 -0.83 -25.90 34.68
C SER A 3 -1.15 -25.97 33.18
N TRP A 4 -2.26 -25.35 32.80
CA TRP A 4 -2.39 -24.62 31.53
C TRP A 4 -2.55 -23.13 31.91
N PRO A 5 -2.29 -22.12 31.04
CA PRO A 5 -2.27 -22.20 29.57
C PRO A 5 -1.11 -21.42 28.91
N THR A 6 -0.72 -21.76 27.67
CA THR A 6 0.15 -20.87 26.87
C THR A 6 -0.25 -20.90 25.40
N GLY A 7 -0.73 -19.74 24.95
CA GLY A 7 -0.78 -19.36 23.54
C GLY A 7 -2.03 -19.81 22.82
N ILE A 8 -2.99 -18.89 22.63
CA ILE A 8 -3.73 -18.92 21.37
C ILE A 8 -2.68 -18.57 20.33
N ASP A 9 -2.26 -19.56 19.55
CA ASP A 9 -1.55 -19.31 18.31
C ASP A 9 -2.58 -18.70 17.36
N VAL A 10 -2.72 -17.37 17.42
CA VAL A 10 -3.50 -16.63 16.43
C VAL A 10 -2.62 -16.57 15.20
N HIS A 11 -2.72 -17.59 14.35
CA HIS A 11 -2.33 -17.44 12.95
C HIS A 11 -3.32 -16.46 12.33
N MET A 12 -3.10 -15.16 12.56
CA MET A 12 -3.71 -14.10 11.75
C MET A 12 -3.13 -14.31 10.36
N GLU A 13 -3.97 -14.69 9.41
CA GLU A 13 -3.60 -14.62 8.01
C GLU A 13 -3.30 -13.13 7.73
N GLU A 14 -2.03 -12.80 7.48
CA GLU A 14 -1.59 -11.44 7.18
C GLU A 14 -2.13 -11.05 5.80
N ILE A 15 -3.38 -10.58 5.79
CA ILE A 15 -3.95 -9.96 4.61
C ILE A 15 -3.27 -8.60 4.48
N PRO A 16 -2.60 -8.27 3.36
CA PRO A 16 -2.08 -6.93 3.14
C PRO A 16 -3.22 -5.93 3.32
N LEU A 17 -3.14 -5.10 4.36
CA LEU A 17 -4.18 -4.13 4.67
C LEU A 17 -4.13 -3.03 3.59
N LEU A 18 -5.21 -2.93 2.81
CA LEU A 18 -5.38 -1.82 1.88
C LEU A 18 -5.77 -0.58 2.69
N PRO A 19 -5.08 0.56 2.53
CA PRO A 19 -5.51 1.80 3.13
C PRO A 19 -6.93 2.14 2.69
N VAL A 20 -7.76 2.53 3.65
CA VAL A 20 -9.08 3.08 3.35
C VAL A 20 -8.96 4.51 2.84
N ASP A 21 -9.98 4.97 2.12
CA ASP A 21 -10.09 6.35 1.62
C ASP A 21 -8.90 6.84 0.80
N LEU A 22 -8.34 5.97 -0.06
CA LEU A 22 -7.36 6.38 -1.06
C LEU A 22 -7.99 7.42 -2.00
N THR A 23 -7.48 8.64 -1.90
CA THR A 23 -7.83 9.78 -2.75
C THR A 23 -6.68 10.08 -3.70
N ILE A 24 -7.05 10.42 -4.94
CA ILE A 24 -6.12 10.72 -6.02
C ILE A 24 -6.46 12.12 -6.53
N GLU A 25 -5.50 13.02 -6.42
CA GLU A 25 -5.62 14.40 -6.84
C GLU A 25 -4.60 14.71 -7.94
N ARG A 26 -5.06 15.24 -9.07
CA ARG A 26 -4.16 15.76 -10.09
C ARG A 26 -3.54 17.07 -9.60
N GLN A 27 -2.22 17.13 -9.54
CA GLN A 27 -1.51 18.36 -9.18
C GLN A 27 -1.29 19.25 -10.41
N ASP A 28 -0.76 18.68 -11.50
CA ASP A 28 -0.52 19.38 -12.76
C ASP A 28 -0.53 18.38 -13.95
N SER A 29 0.11 18.68 -15.09
CA SER A 29 0.19 17.75 -16.23
C SER A 29 1.10 16.53 -16.03
N THR A 30 2.00 16.63 -15.05
CA THR A 30 3.08 15.69 -14.77
C THR A 30 3.08 15.15 -13.35
N GLY A 31 2.13 15.60 -12.52
CA GLY A 31 2.02 15.26 -11.11
C GLY A 31 0.65 14.69 -10.72
N ILE A 32 0.65 13.55 -10.02
CA ILE A 32 -0.50 13.04 -9.27
C ILE A 32 -0.11 12.94 -7.79
N LYS A 33 -0.95 13.46 -6.90
CA LYS A 33 -0.85 13.27 -5.46
C LYS A 33 -1.81 12.19 -5.01
N LEU A 34 -1.28 11.22 -4.25
CA LEU A 34 -2.04 10.20 -3.54
C LEU A 34 -2.10 10.58 -2.07
N LYS A 35 -3.25 10.35 -1.45
CA LYS A 35 -3.44 10.48 0.00
C LYS A 35 -4.35 9.36 0.49
N TRP A 36 -4.02 8.75 1.61
CA TRP A 36 -4.80 7.69 2.23
C TRP A 36 -4.87 7.87 3.75
N GLU A 37 -5.73 7.11 4.41
CA GLU A 37 -5.76 7.10 5.87
C GLU A 37 -4.65 6.20 6.45
N PRO A 38 -4.04 6.61 7.58
CA PRO A 38 -3.07 5.77 8.27
C PRO A 38 -3.73 4.50 8.78
N ILE A 39 -3.09 3.36 8.56
CA ILE A 39 -3.44 2.10 9.18
C ILE A 39 -2.72 2.01 10.53
N PRO A 40 -3.42 1.74 11.65
CA PRO A 40 -2.78 1.55 12.94
C PRO A 40 -1.70 0.47 12.88
N PHE A 41 -0.56 0.72 13.54
CA PHE A 41 0.59 -0.20 13.63
C PHE A 41 1.35 -0.44 12.31
N VAL A 42 0.96 0.18 11.19
CA VAL A 42 1.71 0.16 9.93
C VAL A 42 2.71 1.32 9.87
N GLN A 43 3.94 1.00 9.51
CA GLN A 43 5.03 1.98 9.38
C GLN A 43 5.38 2.31 7.93
N VAL A 44 5.12 1.38 7.00
CA VAL A 44 5.50 1.51 5.60
C VAL A 44 4.34 1.16 4.69
N TYR A 45 4.16 1.98 3.67
CA TYR A 45 3.20 1.82 2.59
C TYR A 45 3.94 1.61 1.27
N ASN A 46 3.54 0.56 0.57
CA ASN A 46 3.98 0.26 -0.79
C ASN A 46 2.99 0.82 -1.79
N ILE A 47 3.46 1.63 -2.73
CA ILE A 47 2.69 2.13 -3.86
C ILE A 47 3.03 1.28 -5.08
N TYR A 48 2.00 0.69 -5.67
CA TYR A 48 2.05 0.03 -6.98
C TYR A 48 1.38 0.93 -8.01
N ARG A 49 1.96 0.98 -9.21
CA ARG A 49 1.47 1.82 -10.31
C ARG A 49 1.56 1.07 -11.63
N ASP A 50 0.51 1.17 -12.44
CA ASP A 50 0.49 0.65 -13.81
C ASP A 50 -0.33 1.57 -14.73
N THR A 51 -0.15 1.41 -16.04
CA THR A 51 -0.99 2.04 -17.07
C THR A 51 -2.19 1.17 -17.50
N THR A 52 -2.23 -0.06 -16.99
CA THR A 52 -3.34 -1.01 -17.16
C THR A 52 -4.11 -1.20 -15.85
N PRO A 53 -5.44 -1.43 -15.91
CA PRO A 53 -6.23 -1.69 -14.72
C PRO A 53 -5.92 -3.07 -14.12
N ASN A 54 -6.44 -3.33 -12.91
CA ASN A 54 -6.33 -4.61 -12.19
C ASN A 54 -4.90 -4.99 -11.80
N ILE A 55 -4.17 -4.03 -11.22
CA ILE A 55 -2.86 -4.26 -10.61
C ILE A 55 -2.99 -5.36 -9.54
N ILE A 56 -2.04 -6.29 -9.54
CA ILE A 56 -1.92 -7.31 -8.48
C ILE A 56 -0.71 -6.91 -7.63
N PRO A 57 -0.89 -6.49 -6.36
CA PRO A 57 0.22 -6.20 -5.46
C PRO A 57 0.93 -7.50 -5.04
N GLY A 58 2.22 -7.41 -4.70
CA GLY A 58 3.04 -8.57 -4.30
C GLY A 58 4.40 -8.68 -5.00
N GLY A 59 4.67 -7.82 -5.97
CA GLY A 59 6.01 -7.64 -6.55
C GLY A 59 6.77 -6.45 -5.95
N THR A 60 7.83 -6.01 -6.64
CA THR A 60 8.56 -4.77 -6.31
C THR A 60 7.60 -3.57 -6.42
N PRO A 61 7.45 -2.77 -5.34
CA PRO A 61 6.63 -1.57 -5.40
C PRO A 61 7.27 -0.51 -6.29
N HIS A 62 6.44 0.37 -6.84
CA HIS A 62 6.93 1.56 -7.54
C HIS A 62 7.61 2.54 -6.57
N ALA A 63 7.07 2.65 -5.35
CA ALA A 63 7.65 3.43 -4.26
C ALA A 63 7.25 2.84 -2.90
N SER A 64 8.09 3.06 -1.89
CA SER A 64 7.78 2.74 -0.50
C SER A 64 7.97 4.00 0.35
N VAL A 65 6.99 4.33 1.17
CA VAL A 65 6.97 5.56 1.98
C VAL A 65 6.45 5.29 3.38
N THR A 66 6.79 6.17 4.33
CA THR A 66 6.27 6.13 5.71
C THR A 66 5.12 7.10 5.93
N ASP A 67 5.01 8.13 5.08
CA ASP A 67 3.91 9.10 5.13
C ASP A 67 2.62 8.53 4.53
N THR A 68 1.49 9.16 4.87
CA THR A 68 0.18 8.85 4.29
C THR A 68 -0.15 9.65 3.03
N THR A 69 0.87 10.30 2.46
CA THR A 69 0.79 11.05 1.22
C THR A 69 2.02 10.80 0.37
N TRP A 70 1.83 10.68 -0.94
CA TRP A 70 2.93 10.55 -1.89
C TRP A 70 2.59 11.25 -3.21
N VAL A 71 3.61 11.79 -3.90
CA VAL A 71 3.45 12.49 -5.17
C VAL A 71 4.21 11.76 -6.27
N ASP A 72 3.49 11.30 -7.28
CA ASP A 72 4.05 10.79 -8.53
C ASP A 72 4.35 11.96 -9.48
N GLN A 73 5.61 12.38 -9.55
CA GLN A 73 6.05 13.49 -10.39
C GLN A 73 6.42 13.08 -11.83
N ASN A 74 6.22 11.80 -12.19
CA ASN A 74 6.68 11.23 -13.46
C ASN A 74 5.53 10.62 -14.27
N VAL A 75 4.41 11.35 -14.36
CA VAL A 75 3.25 10.93 -15.16
C VAL A 75 3.07 11.80 -16.40
N LEU A 76 2.45 11.24 -17.45
CA LEU A 76 2.08 11.99 -18.66
C LEU A 76 0.57 11.89 -18.91
N LEU A 77 -0.19 12.72 -18.19
CA LEU A 77 -1.66 12.60 -18.12
C LEU A 77 -2.39 13.03 -19.40
N ALA A 78 -1.70 13.66 -20.34
CA ALA A 78 -2.28 14.02 -21.63
C ALA A 78 -2.55 12.79 -22.52
N ARG A 79 -1.88 11.66 -22.26
CA ARG A 79 -1.92 10.47 -23.13
C ARG A 79 -2.11 9.17 -22.37
N ASN A 80 -1.76 9.15 -21.08
CA ASN A 80 -1.78 7.95 -20.27
C ASN A 80 -2.81 8.07 -19.15
N ARG A 81 -3.40 6.93 -18.80
CA ARG A 81 -4.10 6.73 -17.54
C ARG A 81 -3.18 5.92 -16.64
N TYR A 82 -3.16 6.26 -15.37
CA TYR A 82 -2.41 5.52 -14.35
C TYR A 82 -3.39 4.97 -13.32
N PHE A 83 -3.12 3.76 -12.89
CA PHE A 83 -3.84 3.06 -11.84
C PHE A 83 -2.88 2.86 -10.67
N TYR A 84 -3.40 2.95 -9.46
CA TYR A 84 -2.60 2.85 -8.25
C TYR A 84 -3.25 1.90 -7.27
N ILE A 85 -2.41 1.12 -6.60
CA ILE A 85 -2.76 0.38 -5.38
C ILE A 85 -1.75 0.79 -4.32
N VAL A 86 -2.24 1.09 -3.13
CA VAL A 86 -1.39 1.26 -1.95
C VAL A 86 -1.66 0.06 -1.05
N THR A 87 -0.60 -0.56 -0.53
CA THR A 87 -0.69 -1.63 0.47
C THR A 87 0.19 -1.29 1.66
N SER A 88 -0.13 -1.77 2.85
CA SER A 88 0.87 -1.87 3.92
C SER A 88 1.84 -3.02 3.64
N THR A 89 3.07 -2.93 4.13
CA THR A 89 3.89 -4.12 4.37
C THR A 89 3.57 -4.65 5.77
N ASP A 90 3.12 -5.89 5.85
CA ASP A 90 3.57 -6.75 6.93
C ASP A 90 4.88 -7.40 6.47
N GLU A 91 5.92 -7.36 7.30
CA GLU A 91 7.27 -7.81 6.95
C GLU A 91 7.41 -9.34 6.85
N THR A 92 6.35 -10.12 6.66
CA THR A 92 6.45 -11.59 6.63
C THR A 92 6.22 -12.16 5.24
N SER A 93 7.10 -11.82 4.30
CA SER A 93 7.40 -12.76 3.22
C SER A 93 8.29 -13.85 3.81
N ARG A 94 7.68 -14.99 4.18
CA ARG A 94 8.40 -16.21 4.53
C ARG A 94 9.33 -16.61 3.38
N GLU A 95 10.62 -16.68 3.67
CA GLU A 95 11.51 -17.79 3.25
C GLU A 95 12.43 -18.17 4.41
#